data_AF-A0A3M1S6T5-F1
#
_entry.id   AF-A0A3M1S6T5-F1
#
_cell.length_a   1.000
_cell.length_b   1.000
_cell.length_c   1.000
_cell.angle_alpha   90.00
_cell.angle_beta   90.00
_cell.angle_gamma   90.00
#
_symmetry.space_group_name_H-M   'P 1'
#
loop_
_entity.id
_entity.type
_entity.pdbx_description
1 polymer ?
#
loop_
_entity_poly.entity_id
_entity_poly.type
_entity_poly.pdbx_seq_one_letter_code
_entity_poly.pdbx_strand_id
1 'polypeptide(L)'
;MEEVKETTEVRSDGGDGNAPAPTEEKKGASWKERYMRFKANAASNPDSLFLFPFGRTKGASFIFTIVEMGKQINRLKMNAVFLIPMDVVKKEIAKTEKLAEEIWKVTKKYVPSLYDFDRKQWRSLNDSIEEKRILAKRTNTFCIIPRSEEIGQIGMALKVLHKASIELQQDDLARYEAMINDYLKLAESAKALTDELKKTIKEYRKKKDGETA
;
A
#
# COMPACT_ATOMS: atom_id res chain seq x y z
N MET A 1 -44.65 -53.28 -49.31
CA MET A 1 -44.64 -51.80 -49.30
C MET A 1 -43.27 -51.42 -48.77
N GLU A 2 -42.27 -51.41 -49.65
CA GLU A 2 -41.86 -50.21 -50.44
C GLU A 2 -41.26 -49.15 -49.50
N GLU A 3 -40.06 -48.63 -49.68
CA GLU A 3 -39.02 -48.82 -50.69
C GLU A 3 -37.73 -48.25 -50.09
N VAL A 4 -36.60 -48.83 -50.48
CA VAL A 4 -35.24 -48.33 -50.23
C VAL A 4 -35.02 -47.05 -51.05
N LYS A 5 -34.41 -46.00 -50.48
CA LYS A 5 -33.42 -45.17 -51.21
C LYS A 5 -32.28 -44.74 -50.30
N GLU A 6 -31.23 -45.53 -50.41
CA GLU A 6 -29.84 -45.16 -50.21
C GLU A 6 -29.41 -44.24 -51.38
N THR A 7 -28.74 -43.13 -51.09
CA THR A 7 -27.85 -42.43 -52.03
C THR A 7 -26.62 -41.94 -51.26
N THR A 8 -25.58 -42.76 -51.27
CA THR A 8 -24.18 -42.44 -51.63
C THR A 8 -24.11 -41.32 -52.69
N GLU A 9 -23.13 -40.44 -52.85
CA GLU A 9 -21.67 -40.37 -52.65
C GLU A 9 -21.31 -38.88 -53.01
N VAL A 10 -20.36 -38.12 -52.44
CA VAL A 10 -18.90 -38.07 -52.65
C VAL A 10 -18.47 -36.59 -52.65
N ARG A 11 -17.24 -36.41 -52.15
CA ARG A 11 -16.41 -35.20 -51.98
C ARG A 11 -16.27 -34.26 -53.19
N SER A 12 -15.98 -33.00 -52.86
CA SER A 12 -14.90 -32.09 -53.34
C SER A 12 -15.50 -30.67 -53.44
N ASP A 13 -14.89 -29.52 -53.14
CA ASP A 13 -13.52 -29.05 -53.05
C ASP A 13 -13.49 -27.76 -52.19
N GLY A 14 -12.32 -27.44 -51.64
CA GLY A 14 -11.77 -26.07 -51.57
C GLY A 14 -12.62 -24.93 -51.05
N GLY A 15 -12.35 -24.50 -49.81
CA GLY A 15 -12.77 -23.20 -49.30
C GLY A 15 -12.01 -22.85 -48.03
N ASP A 16 -10.81 -22.28 -48.20
CA ASP A 16 -10.08 -21.55 -47.16
C ASP A 16 -11.02 -20.52 -46.51
N GLY A 17 -11.53 -20.87 -45.34
CA GLY A 17 -12.37 -20.02 -44.50
C GLY A 17 -11.78 -20.01 -43.11
N ASN A 18 -10.62 -19.37 -43.01
CA ASN A 18 -9.89 -19.00 -41.80
C ASN A 18 -10.74 -19.12 -40.53
N ALA A 19 -10.34 -20.02 -39.64
CA ALA A 19 -10.76 -19.97 -38.24
C ALA A 19 -10.66 -18.51 -37.77
N PRO A 20 -11.65 -17.97 -37.02
CA PRO A 20 -11.52 -16.63 -36.49
C PRO A 20 -10.18 -16.56 -35.78
N ALA A 21 -9.36 -15.61 -36.26
CA ALA A 21 -8.02 -15.34 -35.79
C ALA A 21 -7.98 -15.37 -34.26
N PRO A 22 -6.85 -15.79 -33.65
CA PRO A 22 -6.67 -15.68 -32.21
C PRO A 22 -7.04 -14.25 -31.84
N THR A 23 -7.97 -14.10 -30.89
CA THR A 23 -8.37 -12.80 -30.39
C THR A 23 -7.14 -12.16 -29.74
N GLU A 24 -6.39 -11.44 -30.56
CA GLU A 24 -5.44 -10.44 -30.11
C GLU A 24 -6.22 -9.44 -29.28
N GLU A 25 -5.97 -9.48 -27.98
CA GLU A 25 -5.96 -8.36 -27.03
C GLU A 25 -6.54 -8.80 -25.68
N LYS A 26 -5.79 -9.64 -24.95
CA LYS A 26 -5.64 -9.38 -23.51
C LYS A 26 -4.89 -8.05 -23.36
N LYS A 27 -5.56 -6.93 -23.67
CA LYS A 27 -5.16 -5.60 -23.20
C LYS A 27 -5.06 -5.74 -21.68
N GLY A 28 -3.84 -5.87 -21.19
CA GLY A 28 -3.58 -6.16 -19.78
C GLY A 28 -4.37 -5.17 -18.93
N ALA A 29 -5.10 -5.69 -17.94
CA ALA A 29 -5.99 -4.90 -17.10
C ALA A 29 -5.35 -3.54 -16.74
N SER A 30 -6.12 -2.47 -16.90
CA SER A 30 -5.68 -1.12 -16.61
C SER A 30 -5.08 -1.05 -15.20
N TRP A 31 -4.17 -0.11 -14.96
CA TRP A 31 -3.58 0.06 -13.61
C TRP A 31 -4.67 0.20 -12.53
N LYS A 32 -5.77 0.89 -12.86
CA LYS A 32 -6.94 1.07 -12.00
C LYS A 32 -7.60 -0.25 -11.63
N GLU A 33 -7.85 -1.13 -12.61
CA GLU A 33 -8.44 -2.46 -12.37
C GLU A 33 -7.52 -3.35 -11.54
N ARG A 34 -6.20 -3.32 -11.83
CA ARG A 34 -5.19 -4.03 -11.04
C ARG A 34 -5.20 -3.55 -9.59
N TYR A 35 -5.28 -2.24 -9.37
CA TYR A 35 -5.33 -1.67 -8.03
C TYR A 35 -6.62 -2.01 -7.29
N MET A 36 -7.78 -1.95 -7.96
CA MET A 36 -9.05 -2.35 -7.35
C MET A 36 -9.06 -3.84 -6.99
N ARG A 37 -8.51 -4.71 -7.83
CA ARG A 37 -8.33 -6.13 -7.52
C ARG A 37 -7.39 -6.34 -6.32
N PHE A 38 -6.28 -5.60 -6.28
CA PHE A 38 -5.37 -5.62 -5.13
C PHE A 38 -6.10 -5.24 -3.83
N LYS A 39 -6.90 -4.17 -3.83
CA LYS A 39 -7.70 -3.78 -2.65
C LYS A 39 -8.71 -4.85 -2.25
N ALA A 40 -9.44 -5.43 -3.21
CA ALA A 40 -10.39 -6.49 -2.94
C ALA A 40 -9.72 -7.70 -2.27
N ASN A 41 -8.55 -8.11 -2.77
CA ASN A 41 -7.77 -9.20 -2.18
C ASN A 41 -7.23 -8.83 -0.79
N ALA A 42 -6.79 -7.58 -0.61
CA ALA A 42 -6.26 -7.10 0.65
C ALA A 42 -7.33 -6.98 1.75
N ALA A 43 -8.61 -6.84 1.40
CA ALA A 43 -9.70 -6.70 2.37
C ALA A 43 -9.84 -7.89 3.32
N SER A 44 -9.46 -9.09 2.86
CA SER A 44 -9.47 -10.31 3.67
C SER A 44 -8.27 -10.43 4.62
N ASN A 45 -7.28 -9.53 4.52
CA ASN A 45 -6.12 -9.52 5.41
C ASN A 45 -6.44 -8.74 6.70
N PRO A 46 -6.28 -9.35 7.90
CA PRO A 46 -6.56 -8.68 9.17
C PRO A 46 -5.65 -7.46 9.44
N ASP A 47 -4.45 -7.44 8.86
CA ASP A 47 -3.46 -6.38 9.04
C ASP A 47 -3.51 -5.31 7.93
N SER A 48 -4.29 -5.52 6.86
CA SER A 48 -4.45 -4.48 5.84
C SER A 48 -5.15 -3.25 6.41
N LEU A 49 -4.74 -2.08 5.93
CA LEU A 49 -5.25 -0.79 6.35
C LEU A 49 -5.89 -0.09 5.16
N PHE A 50 -7.09 0.42 5.35
CA PHE A 50 -7.79 1.22 4.36
C PHE A 50 -7.88 2.66 4.84
N LEU A 51 -7.39 3.59 4.03
CA LEU A 51 -7.25 5.00 4.39
C LEU A 51 -7.96 5.89 3.38
N PHE A 52 -8.58 6.97 3.87
CA PHE A 52 -9.07 8.08 3.07
C PHE A 52 -8.17 9.28 3.26
N PRO A 53 -7.37 9.67 2.25
CA PRO A 53 -6.49 10.81 2.40
C PRO A 53 -7.30 12.10 2.52
N PHE A 54 -7.03 12.87 3.57
CA PHE A 54 -7.41 14.29 3.61
C PHE A 54 -6.34 15.14 2.91
N GLY A 55 -6.70 16.35 2.46
CA GLY A 55 -5.77 17.22 1.73
C GLY A 55 -5.42 16.72 0.31
N ARG A 56 -6.29 15.90 -0.30
CA ARG A 56 -6.19 15.38 -1.67
C ARG A 56 -4.80 14.80 -1.98
N THR A 57 -4.05 15.46 -2.88
CA THR A 57 -2.76 15.01 -3.41
C THR A 57 -1.70 14.90 -2.32
N LYS A 58 -1.67 15.81 -1.33
CA LYS A 58 -0.70 15.77 -0.24
C LYS A 58 -0.95 14.57 0.68
N GLY A 59 -2.21 14.31 1.01
CA GLY A 59 -2.62 13.12 1.76
C GLY A 59 -2.21 11.82 1.06
N ALA A 60 -2.56 11.70 -0.23
CA ALA A 60 -2.20 10.54 -1.04
C ALA A 60 -0.67 10.36 -1.14
N SER A 61 0.08 11.45 -1.33
CA SER A 61 1.54 11.43 -1.40
C SER A 61 2.17 10.93 -0.09
N PHE A 62 1.62 11.30 1.06
CA PHE A 62 2.12 10.79 2.35
C PHE A 62 1.83 9.30 2.48
N ILE A 63 0.62 8.83 2.14
CA ILE A 63 0.30 7.38 2.11
C ILE A 63 1.29 6.61 1.22
N PHE A 64 1.57 7.10 0.01
CA PHE A 64 2.53 6.46 -0.90
C PHE A 64 3.95 6.47 -0.34
N THR A 65 4.34 7.53 0.38
CA THR A 65 5.63 7.60 1.07
C THR A 65 5.73 6.49 2.12
N ILE A 66 4.68 6.24 2.92
CA ILE A 66 4.66 5.15 3.90
C ILE A 66 4.72 3.77 3.22
N VAL A 67 3.97 3.57 2.13
CA VAL A 67 4.04 2.32 1.35
C VAL A 67 5.45 2.08 0.82
N GLU A 68 6.11 3.13 0.33
CA GLU A 68 7.47 3.05 -0.19
C GLU A 68 8.50 2.81 0.91
N MET A 69 8.37 3.49 2.06
CA MET A 69 9.16 3.25 3.26
C MET A 69 9.10 1.78 3.67
N GLY A 70 7.89 1.20 3.72
CA GLY A 70 7.72 -0.21 4.06
C GLY A 70 8.34 -1.18 3.06
N LYS A 71 8.44 -0.81 1.77
CA LYS A 71 9.23 -1.60 0.80
C LYS A 71 10.72 -1.51 1.11
N GLN A 72 11.24 -0.33 1.44
CA GLN A 72 12.67 -0.16 1.74
C GLN A 72 13.07 -0.86 3.04
N ILE A 73 12.26 -0.78 4.09
CA ILE A 73 12.50 -1.53 5.33
C ILE A 73 12.49 -3.04 5.07
N ASN A 74 11.52 -3.54 4.29
CA ASN A 74 11.50 -4.94 3.92
C ASN A 74 12.76 -5.33 3.13
N ARG A 75 13.22 -4.47 2.20
CA ARG A 75 14.48 -4.70 1.47
C ARG A 75 15.69 -4.70 2.41
N LEU A 76 15.77 -3.81 3.39
CA LEU A 76 16.84 -3.83 4.39
C LEU A 76 16.84 -5.15 5.15
N LYS A 77 15.69 -5.59 5.65
CA LYS A 77 15.55 -6.86 6.39
C LYS A 77 15.95 -8.07 5.55
N MET A 78 15.49 -8.13 4.29
CA MET A 78 15.83 -9.23 3.37
C MET A 78 17.30 -9.26 2.94
N ASN A 79 18.02 -8.13 3.03
CA ASN A 79 19.42 -8.02 2.65
C ASN A 79 20.36 -7.98 3.87
N ALA A 80 19.82 -8.17 5.08
CA ALA A 80 20.60 -8.19 6.30
C ALA A 80 21.63 -9.33 6.26
N VAL A 81 22.84 -9.08 6.75
CA VAL A 81 23.99 -10.01 6.75
C VAL A 81 24.58 -10.30 5.37
N PHE A 82 23.76 -10.49 4.33
CA PHE A 82 24.24 -10.86 2.98
C PHE A 82 24.79 -9.70 2.15
N LEU A 83 24.30 -8.49 2.41
CA LEU A 83 24.67 -7.28 1.67
C LEU A 83 24.83 -6.09 2.62
N ILE A 84 23.99 -6.02 3.65
CA ILE A 84 23.95 -4.89 4.59
C ILE A 84 24.30 -5.41 5.99
N PRO A 85 25.31 -4.83 6.65
CA PRO A 85 25.65 -5.16 8.03
C PRO A 85 24.45 -5.02 8.99
N MET A 86 24.36 -5.93 9.96
CA MET A 86 23.22 -6.02 10.87
C MET A 86 23.06 -4.78 11.77
N ASP A 87 24.16 -4.16 12.18
CA ASP A 87 24.20 -2.91 12.94
C ASP A 87 23.55 -1.75 12.16
N VAL A 88 23.83 -1.65 10.85
CA VAL A 88 23.20 -0.66 9.97
C VAL A 88 21.70 -0.92 9.86
N VAL A 89 21.29 -2.17 9.66
CA VAL A 89 19.86 -2.55 9.59
C VAL A 89 19.13 -2.16 10.88
N LYS A 90 19.70 -2.49 12.05
CA LYS A 90 19.14 -2.12 13.36
C LYS A 90 19.01 -0.61 13.52
N LYS A 91 20.04 0.16 13.12
CA LYS A 91 20.04 1.62 13.17
C LYS A 91 18.90 2.22 12.33
N GLU A 92 18.72 1.75 11.09
CA GLU A 92 17.66 2.27 10.21
C GLU A 92 16.25 1.88 10.67
N ILE A 93 16.08 0.68 11.24
CA ILE A 93 14.81 0.27 11.86
C ILE A 93 14.50 1.16 13.07
N ALA A 94 15.48 1.45 13.92
CA ALA A 94 15.29 2.32 15.09
C ALA A 94 14.84 3.74 14.71
N LYS A 95 15.31 4.29 13.59
CA LYS A 95 14.81 5.58 13.07
C LYS A 95 13.35 5.50 12.65
N THR A 96 12.94 4.40 12.03
CA THR A 96 11.53 4.19 11.65
C THR A 96 10.65 4.08 12.90
N GLU A 97 11.12 3.37 13.91
CA GLU A 97 10.42 3.24 15.18
C GLU A 97 10.25 4.60 15.87
N LYS A 98 11.29 5.43 15.87
CA LYS A 98 11.20 6.82 16.36
C LYS A 98 10.19 7.65 15.58
N LEU A 99 10.14 7.53 14.25
CA LEU A 99 9.12 8.20 13.44
C LEU A 99 7.71 7.72 13.81
N ALA A 100 7.52 6.42 14.08
CA ALA A 100 6.24 5.89 14.54
C ALA A 100 5.83 6.53 15.88
N GLU A 101 6.75 6.70 16.84
CA GLU A 101 6.51 7.41 18.10
C GLU A 101 6.10 8.86 17.89
N GLU A 102 6.81 9.58 17.03
CA GLU A 102 6.53 10.98 16.71
C GLU A 102 5.14 11.15 16.09
N ILE A 103 4.77 10.28 15.13
CA ILE A 103 3.44 10.30 14.52
C ILE A 103 2.37 9.99 15.57
N TRP A 104 2.57 8.99 16.41
CA TRP A 104 1.61 8.66 17.48
C TRP A 104 1.46 9.77 18.52
N LYS A 105 2.53 10.48 18.86
CA LYS A 105 2.45 11.65 19.74
C LYS A 105 1.54 12.73 19.16
N VAL A 106 1.66 12.99 17.86
CA VAL A 106 0.78 13.91 17.13
C VAL A 106 -0.65 13.37 17.07
N THR A 107 -0.85 12.09 16.78
CA THR A 107 -2.17 11.45 16.77
C THR A 107 -2.89 11.64 18.11
N LYS A 108 -2.21 11.36 19.22
CA LYS A 108 -2.76 11.49 20.59
C LYS A 108 -3.11 12.94 20.96
N LYS A 109 -2.38 13.92 20.42
CA LYS A 109 -2.69 15.36 20.59
C LYS A 109 -4.05 15.73 19.97
N TYR A 110 -4.40 15.12 18.84
CA TYR A 110 -5.63 15.45 18.11
C TYR A 110 -6.78 14.48 18.37
N VAL A 111 -6.50 13.29 18.91
CA VAL A 111 -7.50 12.28 19.29
C VAL A 111 -7.31 11.90 20.77
N PRO A 112 -7.86 12.68 21.71
CA PRO A 112 -7.60 12.51 23.14
C PRO A 112 -8.02 11.15 23.71
N SER A 113 -9.00 10.48 23.11
CA SER A 113 -9.42 9.12 23.49
C SER A 113 -8.31 8.08 23.34
N LEU A 114 -7.21 8.40 22.64
CA LEU A 114 -6.05 7.54 22.46
C LEU A 114 -4.86 7.92 23.35
N TYR A 115 -5.01 8.84 24.31
CA TYR A 115 -3.89 9.31 25.15
C TYR A 115 -3.09 8.16 25.78
N ASP A 116 -3.77 7.20 26.41
CA ASP A 116 -3.15 6.03 27.04
C ASP A 116 -3.00 4.81 26.12
N PHE A 117 -3.37 4.94 24.84
CA PHE A 117 -3.32 3.82 23.91
C PHE A 117 -1.86 3.40 23.62
N ASP A 118 -1.54 2.11 23.77
CA ASP A 118 -0.26 1.56 23.33
C ASP A 118 -0.26 1.35 21.81
N ARG A 119 0.62 2.08 21.11
CA ARG A 119 0.79 1.98 19.65
C ARG A 119 1.06 0.56 19.16
N LYS A 120 1.68 -0.31 19.98
CA LYS A 120 1.93 -1.70 19.60
C LYS A 120 0.64 -2.51 19.41
N GLN A 121 -0.47 -2.04 20.01
CA GLN A 121 -1.79 -2.65 19.87
C GLN A 121 -2.59 -2.10 18.69
N TRP A 122 -1.96 -1.41 17.73
CA TRP A 122 -2.63 -0.74 16.60
C TRP A 122 -3.69 -1.59 15.86
N ARG A 123 -3.54 -2.92 15.83
CA ARG A 123 -4.51 -3.86 15.23
C ARG A 123 -5.90 -3.76 15.85
N SER A 124 -6.01 -3.41 17.13
CA SER A 124 -7.31 -3.26 17.82
C SER A 124 -8.10 -2.05 17.34
N LEU A 125 -7.46 -1.10 16.65
CA LEU A 125 -8.10 0.06 16.03
C LEU A 125 -8.39 -0.16 14.54
N ASN A 126 -8.08 -1.35 14.02
CA ASN A 126 -8.30 -1.64 12.62
C ASN A 126 -9.77 -1.95 12.33
N ASP A 127 -10.16 -1.77 11.06
CA ASP A 127 -11.51 -2.11 10.62
C ASP A 127 -11.71 -3.63 10.63
N SER A 128 -12.95 -4.06 10.86
CA SER A 128 -13.35 -5.44 10.61
C SER A 128 -13.17 -5.82 9.14
N ILE A 129 -13.10 -7.12 8.85
CA ILE A 129 -13.00 -7.62 7.47
C ILE A 129 -14.17 -7.12 6.62
N GLU A 130 -15.37 -7.03 7.19
CA GLU A 130 -16.56 -6.60 6.46
C GLU A 130 -16.49 -5.12 6.08
N GLU A 131 -16.09 -4.25 7.01
CA GLU A 131 -15.83 -2.85 6.73
C GLU A 131 -14.74 -2.68 5.66
N LYS A 132 -13.65 -3.44 5.73
CA LYS A 132 -12.59 -3.42 4.70
C LYS A 132 -13.11 -3.79 3.32
N ARG A 133 -14.03 -4.76 3.21
CA ARG A 133 -14.65 -5.15 1.93
C ARG A 133 -15.49 -4.01 1.35
N ILE A 134 -16.20 -3.26 2.19
CA ILE A 134 -16.94 -2.07 1.76
C ILE A 134 -15.97 -0.98 1.29
N LEU A 135 -14.90 -0.73 2.05
CA LEU A 135 -13.88 0.26 1.73
C LEU A 135 -13.10 -0.08 0.46
N ALA A 136 -12.82 -1.36 0.20
CA ALA A 136 -12.10 -1.81 -0.98
C ALA A 136 -12.81 -1.46 -2.30
N LYS A 137 -14.14 -1.37 -2.27
CA LYS A 137 -14.96 -1.00 -3.44
C LYS A 137 -14.91 0.50 -3.76
N ARG A 138 -14.50 1.35 -2.81
CA ARG A 138 -14.46 2.81 -3.00
C ARG A 138 -13.20 3.23 -3.75
N THR A 139 -13.35 4.10 -4.75
CA THR A 139 -12.24 4.55 -5.62
C THR A 139 -11.21 5.38 -4.87
N ASN A 140 -11.65 6.28 -3.98
CA ASN A 140 -10.80 7.22 -3.25
C ASN A 140 -10.16 6.63 -1.98
N THR A 141 -10.24 5.32 -1.79
CA THR A 141 -9.61 4.63 -0.67
C THR A 141 -8.29 4.01 -1.10
N PHE A 142 -7.29 4.17 -0.23
CA PHE A 142 -5.95 3.61 -0.39
C PHE A 142 -5.77 2.43 0.54
N CYS A 143 -5.11 1.39 0.07
CA CYS A 143 -4.79 0.21 0.88
C CYS A 143 -3.29 0.11 1.14
N ILE A 144 -2.93 -0.09 2.40
CA ILE A 144 -1.59 -0.45 2.86
C ILE A 144 -1.65 -1.88 3.40
N ILE A 145 -0.72 -2.72 2.96
CA ILE A 145 -0.42 -4.00 3.63
C ILE A 145 0.93 -3.81 4.31
N PRO A 146 0.97 -3.66 5.65
CA PRO A 146 2.21 -3.49 6.38
C PRO A 146 3.15 -4.68 6.15
N ARG A 147 4.43 -4.41 5.90
CA ARG A 147 5.49 -5.43 5.81
C ARG A 147 6.36 -5.49 7.07
N SER A 148 6.05 -4.63 8.04
CA SER A 148 6.72 -4.56 9.33
C SER A 148 5.80 -3.88 10.35
N GLU A 149 6.05 -4.12 11.64
CA GLU A 149 5.24 -3.55 12.72
C GLU A 149 5.26 -2.02 12.71
N GLU A 150 6.41 -1.41 12.46
CA GLU A 150 6.56 0.06 12.47
C GLU A 150 5.68 0.70 11.39
N ILE A 151 5.55 0.04 10.23
CA ILE A 151 4.69 0.50 9.13
C ILE A 151 3.20 0.31 9.46
N GLY A 152 2.84 -0.76 10.17
CA GLY A 152 1.48 -0.95 10.65
C GLY A 152 1.07 0.13 11.64
N GLN A 153 1.97 0.43 12.58
CA GLN A 153 1.78 1.49 13.57
C GLN A 153 1.66 2.87 12.92
N ILE A 154 2.55 3.21 11.99
CA ILE A 154 2.50 4.48 11.25
C ILE A 154 1.24 4.58 10.40
N GLY A 155 0.90 3.52 9.67
CA GLY A 155 -0.29 3.48 8.82
C GLY A 155 -1.58 3.64 9.62
N MET A 156 -1.68 3.01 10.79
CA MET A 156 -2.84 3.14 11.66
C MET A 156 -2.95 4.55 12.25
N ALA A 157 -1.85 5.11 12.75
CA ALA A 157 -1.82 6.47 13.27
C ALA A 157 -2.24 7.50 12.20
N LEU A 158 -1.81 7.28 10.96
CA LEU A 158 -2.19 8.10 9.81
C LEU A 158 -3.70 7.98 9.51
N LYS A 159 -4.24 6.75 9.52
CA LYS A 159 -5.68 6.50 9.34
C LYS A 159 -6.51 7.24 10.39
N VAL A 160 -6.10 7.16 11.66
CA VAL A 160 -6.75 7.85 12.78
C VAL A 160 -6.69 9.37 12.59
N LEU A 161 -5.52 9.93 12.25
CA LEU A 161 -5.38 11.35 11.97
C LEU A 161 -6.25 11.81 10.79
N HIS A 162 -6.35 10.99 9.75
CA HIS A 162 -7.21 11.29 8.59
C HIS A 162 -8.67 11.36 8.99
N LYS A 163 -9.13 10.47 9.88
CA LYS A 163 -10.50 10.54 10.44
C LYS A 163 -10.69 11.81 11.29
N ALA A 164 -9.78 12.07 12.22
CA ALA A 164 -9.83 13.25 13.09
C ALA A 164 -9.83 14.57 12.30
N SER A 165 -9.16 14.59 11.15
CA SER A 165 -9.13 15.77 10.27
C SER A 165 -10.52 16.18 9.76
N ILE A 166 -11.39 15.21 9.51
CA ILE A 166 -12.74 15.45 9.01
C ILE A 166 -13.60 16.07 10.12
N GLU A 167 -13.47 15.57 11.35
CA GLU A 167 -14.16 16.07 12.53
C GLU A 167 -13.70 17.50 12.86
N LEU A 168 -12.40 17.74 12.94
CA LEU A 168 -11.84 19.07 13.22
C LEU A 168 -12.16 20.11 12.15
N GLN A 169 -12.21 19.72 10.88
CA GLN A 169 -12.59 20.63 9.80
C GLN A 169 -14.01 21.19 9.97
N GLN A 170 -14.91 20.44 10.62
CA GLN A 170 -16.29 20.84 10.86
C GLN A 170 -16.42 21.66 12.15
N ASP A 171 -15.67 21.31 13.19
CA ASP A 171 -15.90 21.83 14.55
C ASP A 171 -14.92 22.94 14.98
N ASP A 172 -13.65 22.87 14.59
CA ASP A 172 -12.58 23.72 15.12
C ASP A 172 -11.48 23.99 14.07
N LEU A 173 -11.66 25.06 13.29
CA LEU A 173 -10.76 25.42 12.19
C LEU A 173 -9.35 25.79 12.66
N ALA A 174 -9.19 26.39 13.84
CA ALA A 174 -7.87 26.76 14.37
C ALA A 174 -7.08 25.50 14.75
N ARG A 175 -7.73 24.54 15.40
CA ARG A 175 -7.12 23.25 15.72
C ARG A 175 -6.88 22.40 14.48
N TYR A 176 -7.76 22.48 13.48
CA TYR A 176 -7.57 21.86 12.17
C TYR A 176 -6.31 22.39 11.46
N GLU A 177 -6.09 23.72 11.45
CA GLU A 177 -4.88 24.33 10.88
C GLU A 177 -3.61 23.85 11.60
N ALA A 178 -3.63 23.84 12.94
CA ALA A 178 -2.52 23.32 13.73
C ALA A 178 -2.20 21.85 13.41
N MET A 179 -3.25 21.03 13.24
CA MET A 179 -3.11 19.63 12.84
C MET A 179 -2.50 19.49 11.44
N ILE A 180 -2.92 20.30 10.47
CA ILE A 180 -2.32 20.30 9.13
C ILE A 180 -0.83 20.62 9.20
N ASN A 181 -0.44 21.62 9.99
CA ASN A 181 0.97 22.01 10.13
C ASN A 181 1.83 20.88 10.72
N ASP A 182 1.33 20.19 11.75
CA ASP A 182 2.01 19.02 12.30
C ASP A 182 2.05 17.87 11.28
N TYR A 183 0.94 17.63 10.57
CA TYR A 183 0.84 16.60 9.54
C TYR A 183 1.86 16.79 8.40
N LEU A 184 2.05 18.03 7.94
CA LEU A 184 3.02 18.34 6.88
C LEU A 184 4.46 18.10 7.33
N LYS A 185 4.81 18.47 8.57
CA LYS A 185 6.12 18.17 9.15
C LYS A 185 6.37 16.67 9.22
N LEU A 186 5.38 15.88 9.65
CA LEU A 186 5.48 14.42 9.67
C LEU A 186 5.67 13.83 8.27
N ALA A 187 4.97 14.39 7.26
CA ALA A 187 5.12 13.97 5.87
C ALA A 187 6.53 14.22 5.34
N GLU A 188 7.12 15.36 5.70
CA GLU A 188 8.51 15.71 5.34
C GLU A 188 9.52 14.77 6.03
N SER A 189 9.37 14.53 7.33
CA SER A 189 10.21 13.59 8.08
C SER A 189 10.14 12.18 7.50
N ALA A 190 8.93 11.70 7.16
CA ALA A 190 8.75 10.39 6.55
C ALA A 190 9.39 10.30 5.16
N LYS A 191 9.29 11.37 4.36
CA LYS A 191 9.93 11.43 3.05
C LYS A 191 11.46 11.41 3.18
N ALA A 192 12.02 12.24 4.05
CA ALA A 192 13.45 12.32 4.31
C ALA A 192 14.01 10.95 4.73
N LEU A 193 13.36 10.29 5.70
CA LEU A 193 13.75 8.94 6.11
C LEU A 193 13.63 7.93 4.96
N THR A 194 12.55 7.99 4.18
CA THR A 194 12.38 7.09 3.02
C THR A 194 13.52 7.23 2.01
N ASP A 195 13.94 8.47 1.73
CA ASP A 195 15.01 8.75 0.78
C ASP A 195 16.39 8.36 1.34
N GLU A 196 16.61 8.52 2.66
CA GLU A 196 17.78 7.99 3.35
C GLU A 196 17.86 6.46 3.24
N LEU A 197 16.76 5.74 3.52
CA LEU A 197 16.71 4.28 3.39
C LEU A 197 17.06 3.81 1.97
N LYS A 198 16.55 4.51 0.94
CA LYS A 198 16.90 4.21 -0.47
C LYS A 198 18.38 4.43 -0.75
N LYS A 199 18.95 5.53 -0.24
CA LYS A 199 20.37 5.86 -0.40
C LYS A 199 21.24 4.77 0.23
N THR A 200 20.95 4.38 1.47
CA THR A 200 21.67 3.31 2.17
C THR A 200 21.66 2.01 1.37
N ILE A 201 20.49 1.54 0.91
CA ILE A 201 20.40 0.30 0.10
C ILE A 201 21.22 0.42 -1.19
N LYS A 202 21.16 1.57 -1.87
CA LYS A 202 21.88 1.81 -3.12
C LYS A 202 23.39 1.80 -2.94
N GLU A 203 23.88 2.38 -1.85
CA GLU A 203 25.32 2.44 -1.52
C GLU A 203 25.89 1.04 -1.29
N TYR A 204 25.21 0.20 -0.50
CA TYR A 204 25.67 -1.16 -0.26
C TYR A 204 25.63 -2.05 -1.50
N ARG A 205 24.63 -1.89 -2.38
CA ARG A 205 24.60 -2.59 -3.68
C ARG A 205 25.80 -2.25 -4.54
N LYS A 206 26.11 -0.95 -4.68
CA LYS A 206 27.27 -0.50 -5.46
C LYS A 206 28.60 -1.02 -4.93
N LYS A 207 28.77 -1.08 -3.60
CA LYS A 207 29.99 -1.61 -2.99
C LYS A 207 30.20 -3.09 -3.35
N LYS A 208 29.14 -3.91 -3.24
CA LYS A 208 29.20 -5.32 -3.61
C LYS A 208 29.54 -5.52 -5.08
N ASP A 209 28.90 -4.76 -5.97
CA ASP A 209 29.14 -4.88 -7.41
C ASP A 209 30.59 -4.50 -7.80
N GLY A 210 31.19 -3.52 -7.10
CA GLY A 210 32.57 -3.10 -7.28
C GLY A 210 33.62 -4.02 -6.63
N GLU A 211 33.24 -4.89 -5.69
CA GLU A 211 34.11 -5.94 -5.13
C GLU A 211 34.16 -7.20 -6.01
N THR A 212 33.21 -7.36 -6.94
CA THR A 212 33.13 -8.48 -7.90
C THR A 212 33.71 -8.19 -9.29
N ALA A 213 34.27 -6.99 -9.51
CA ALA A 213 34.91 -6.59 -10.77
C ALA A 213 36.44 -6.61 -10.64
#